data_AF-A0A9P7DTA8-F1
#
_entry.id   AF-A0A9P7DTA8-F1
#
_cell.length_a   1.000
_cell.length_b   1.000
_cell.length_c   1.000
_cell.angle_alpha   90.00
_cell.angle_beta   90.00
_cell.angle_gamma   90.00
#
_symmetry.space_group_name_H-M   'P 1'
#
loop_
_entity.id
_entity.type
_entity.pdbx_description
1 polymer ?
#
loop_
_entity_poly.entity_id
_entity_poly.type
_entity_poly.pdbx_seq_one_letter_code
_entity_poly.pdbx_strand_id
1 'polypeptide(L)'
;VCNHFLKGILSGDAQTTFQVNITPDYKSLSPAEICIKYALPNFDCSLVDFVAQSSLSSGKHTCWDPKYGHYQVWNKFWLQLHSAFQQRIIMPSRVVQAYPPSNDFPLGNCNTVLI
;
A
#
# COMPACT_ATOMS: atom_id res chain seq x y z
N VAL A 1 -4.62 4.92 16.32
CA VAL A 1 -3.87 5.04 15.05
C VAL A 1 -2.72 5.99 15.26
N CYS A 2 -1.47 5.56 15.06
CA CYS A 2 -0.28 6.40 15.18
C CYS A 2 0.32 6.62 13.79
N ASN A 3 0.36 7.87 13.31
CA ASN A 3 1.07 8.21 12.08
C ASN A 3 2.56 8.30 12.39
N HIS A 4 3.30 7.25 12.04
CA HIS A 4 4.73 7.18 12.30
C HIS A 4 5.51 8.19 11.43
N PHE A 5 4.98 8.63 10.29
CA PHE A 5 5.71 9.44 9.31
C PHE A 5 5.78 10.92 9.67
N LEU A 6 4.92 11.43 10.56
CA LEU A 6 4.93 12.84 10.99
C LEU A 6 6.22 13.28 11.70
N LYS A 7 7.05 12.35 12.18
CA LYS A 7 8.35 12.67 12.80
C LYS A 7 9.49 12.83 11.78
N GLY A 8 9.27 12.44 10.52
CA GLY A 8 10.20 12.63 9.41
C GLY A 8 9.68 13.74 8.51
N ILE A 9 10.58 14.60 8.04
CA ILE A 9 10.26 15.78 7.25
C ILE A 9 9.36 15.39 6.07
N LEU A 10 8.07 15.72 6.15
CA LEU A 10 7.13 15.69 5.02
C LEU A 10 7.45 16.88 4.12
N SER A 11 8.58 16.81 3.42
CA SER A 11 8.88 17.73 2.33
C SER A 11 8.06 17.30 1.13
N GLY A 12 7.36 18.22 0.48
CA GLY A 12 6.66 17.92 -0.79
C GLY A 12 7.61 17.41 -1.89
N ASP A 13 8.90 17.65 -1.71
CA ASP A 13 9.98 17.20 -2.59
C ASP A 13 10.75 16.00 -2.02
N ALA A 14 10.11 15.11 -1.28
CA ALA A 14 10.70 13.83 -0.86
C ALA A 14 10.33 12.72 -1.85
N GLN A 15 11.30 11.86 -2.17
CA GLN A 15 11.06 10.62 -2.90
C GLN A 15 10.87 9.45 -1.93
N THR A 16 9.97 8.55 -2.29
CA THR A 16 9.65 7.37 -1.48
C THR A 16 10.14 6.11 -2.19
N THR A 17 10.83 5.23 -1.47
CA THR A 17 11.27 3.92 -1.95
C THR A 17 10.62 2.82 -1.13
N PHE A 18 10.06 1.83 -1.84
CA PHE A 18 9.43 0.66 -1.24
C PHE A 18 10.37 -0.54 -1.37
N GLN A 19 10.69 -1.16 -0.24
CA GLN A 19 11.32 -2.47 -0.20
C GLN A 19 10.26 -3.48 0.23
N VAL A 20 9.73 -4.19 -0.77
CA VAL A 20 8.75 -5.24 -0.58
C VAL A 20 9.49 -6.56 -0.31
N ASN A 21 8.96 -7.38 0.61
CA ASN A 21 9.54 -8.71 0.85
C ASN A 21 9.50 -9.53 -0.45
N ILE A 22 10.54 -10.31 -0.73
CA ILE A 22 10.62 -11.11 -1.96
C ILE A 22 9.44 -12.08 -2.09
N THR A 23 8.93 -12.59 -0.96
CA THR A 23 7.79 -13.50 -0.93
C THR A 23 6.54 -12.77 -0.43
N PRO A 24 5.44 -12.73 -1.20
CA PRO A 24 4.17 -12.24 -0.70
C PRO A 24 3.57 -13.22 0.31
N ASP A 25 2.84 -12.67 1.28
CA ASP A 25 2.04 -13.47 2.21
C ASP A 25 0.93 -14.23 1.46
N TYR A 26 0.41 -13.64 0.39
CA TYR A 26 -0.52 -14.28 -0.54
C TYR A 26 -0.10 -14.05 -1.98
N LYS A 27 0.15 -15.13 -2.72
CA LYS A 27 0.68 -15.08 -4.10
C LYS A 27 -0.38 -14.78 -5.16
N SER A 28 -1.66 -14.98 -4.85
CA SER A 28 -2.77 -14.73 -5.74
C SER A 28 -4.04 -14.61 -4.90
N LEU A 29 -4.65 -13.44 -4.89
CA LEU A 29 -5.98 -13.19 -4.36
C LEU A 29 -6.78 -12.39 -5.38
N SER A 30 -8.04 -12.75 -5.56
CA SER A 30 -9.03 -11.93 -6.27
C SER A 30 -9.51 -10.76 -5.41
N PRO A 31 -10.06 -9.69 -5.99
CA PRO A 31 -10.64 -8.57 -5.24
C PRO A 31 -11.73 -9.01 -4.26
N ALA A 32 -12.58 -9.96 -4.65
CA ALA A 32 -13.60 -10.53 -3.77
C ALA A 32 -13.00 -11.21 -2.53
N GLU A 33 -11.92 -11.99 -2.69
CA GLU A 33 -11.21 -12.62 -1.57
C GLU A 33 -10.56 -11.58 -0.66
N ILE A 34 -10.00 -10.50 -1.22
CA ILE A 34 -9.44 -9.39 -0.44
C ILE A 34 -10.52 -8.68 0.36
N CYS A 35 -11.66 -8.36 -0.27
CA CYS A 35 -12.82 -7.73 0.34
C CYS A 35 -13.29 -8.51 1.58
N ILE A 36 -13.47 -9.83 1.44
CA ILE A 36 -13.88 -10.72 2.54
C ILE A 36 -12.80 -10.78 3.62
N LYS A 37 -11.54 -10.98 3.23
CA LYS A 37 -10.45 -11.24 4.16
C LYS A 37 -10.10 -10.04 5.05
N TYR A 38 -10.15 -8.85 4.48
CA TYR A 38 -9.80 -7.62 5.18
C TYR A 38 -11.03 -6.81 5.62
N ALA A 39 -12.23 -7.35 5.44
CA ALA A 39 -13.49 -6.66 5.72
C ALA A 39 -13.54 -5.25 5.09
N LEU A 40 -13.17 -5.16 3.80
CA LEU A 40 -13.08 -3.91 3.06
C LEU A 40 -14.32 -3.74 2.16
N PRO A 41 -15.42 -3.13 2.64
CA PRO A 41 -16.61 -2.94 1.82
C PRO A 41 -16.28 -2.08 0.60
N ASN A 42 -16.83 -2.45 -0.55
CA ASN A 42 -16.63 -1.76 -1.84
C ASN A 42 -15.18 -1.72 -2.34
N PHE A 43 -14.32 -2.62 -1.85
CA PHE A 43 -12.90 -2.69 -2.27
C PHE A 43 -12.75 -2.63 -3.79
N ASP A 44 -13.52 -3.43 -4.53
CA ASP A 44 -13.44 -3.52 -5.99
C ASP A 44 -13.69 -2.16 -6.66
N CYS A 45 -14.74 -1.45 -6.25
CA CYS A 45 -15.08 -0.13 -6.79
C CYS A 45 -14.00 0.90 -6.44
N SER A 46 -13.57 0.93 -5.17
CA SER A 46 -12.52 1.86 -4.72
C SER A 46 -11.19 1.61 -5.42
N LEU A 47 -10.87 0.35 -5.74
CA LEU A 47 -9.66 -0.01 -6.47
C LEU A 47 -9.72 0.47 -7.93
N VAL A 48 -10.86 0.27 -8.60
CA VAL A 48 -11.07 0.79 -9.96
C VAL A 48 -10.95 2.30 -9.99
N ASP A 49 -11.60 3.00 -9.06
CA ASP A 49 -11.56 4.46 -8.97
C ASP A 49 -10.14 4.97 -8.71
N PHE A 50 -9.40 4.31 -7.81
CA PHE A 50 -8.01 4.64 -7.52
C PHE A 50 -7.12 4.47 -8.75
N VAL A 51 -7.24 3.35 -9.47
CA VAL A 51 -6.46 3.10 -10.69
C VAL A 51 -6.81 4.12 -11.76
N ALA A 52 -8.09 4.41 -11.96
CA ALA A 52 -8.58 5.40 -12.94
C ALA A 52 -8.06 6.82 -12.66
N GLN A 53 -8.00 7.21 -11.40
CA GLN A 53 -7.48 8.53 -10.96
C GLN A 53 -5.95 8.59 -10.96
N SER A 54 -5.26 7.45 -10.91
CA SER A 54 -3.80 7.40 -10.95
C SER A 54 -3.26 7.62 -12.37
N SER A 55 -2.05 8.18 -12.47
CA SER A 55 -1.31 8.40 -13.73
C SER A 55 -1.07 7.12 -14.55
N LEU A 56 -1.33 5.95 -13.97
CA LEU A 56 -1.30 4.62 -14.61
C LEU A 56 -2.34 4.49 -15.74
N SER A 57 -3.38 5.33 -15.75
CA SER A 57 -4.44 5.30 -16.76
C SER A 57 -4.14 6.09 -18.04
N SER A 58 -3.00 6.78 -18.14
CA SER A 58 -2.69 7.67 -19.28
C SER A 58 -2.18 6.96 -20.54
N GLY A 59 -1.99 5.63 -20.50
CA GLY A 59 -1.50 4.85 -21.65
C GLY A 59 -2.43 3.71 -22.02
N LYS A 60 -2.52 3.40 -23.32
CA LYS A 60 -3.18 2.21 -23.92
C LYS A 60 -2.62 0.84 -23.45
N HIS A 61 -2.07 0.75 -22.24
CA HIS A 61 -1.10 -0.29 -21.85
C HIS A 61 -1.54 -1.25 -20.75
N THR A 62 -2.79 -1.28 -20.33
CA THR A 62 -3.25 -2.34 -19.42
C THR A 62 -4.45 -3.06 -20.01
N CYS A 63 -4.19 -4.19 -20.67
CA CYS A 63 -5.20 -5.26 -20.88
C CYS A 63 -5.64 -5.94 -19.57
N TRP A 64 -5.13 -5.45 -18.44
CA TRP A 64 -5.40 -5.93 -17.11
C TRP A 64 -6.58 -5.17 -16.50
N ASP A 65 -7.65 -5.90 -16.20
CA ASP A 65 -8.83 -5.37 -15.53
C ASP A 65 -8.65 -5.48 -14.01
N PRO A 66 -8.58 -4.36 -13.26
CA PRO A 66 -8.42 -4.38 -11.81
C PRO A 66 -9.60 -5.04 -11.07
N LYS A 67 -10.76 -5.20 -11.71
CA LYS A 67 -11.92 -5.88 -11.11
C LYS A 67 -11.77 -7.41 -11.11
N TYR A 68 -11.05 -7.95 -12.08
CA TYR A 68 -10.87 -9.41 -12.25
C TYR A 68 -9.41 -9.85 -12.16
N GLY A 69 -8.52 -8.92 -11.81
CA GLY A 69 -7.10 -9.20 -11.63
C GLY A 69 -6.82 -10.14 -10.46
N HIS A 70 -5.65 -10.78 -10.50
CA HIS A 70 -5.09 -11.47 -9.35
C HIS A 70 -3.98 -10.63 -8.74
N TYR A 71 -3.99 -10.53 -7.41
CA TYR A 71 -3.11 -9.67 -6.64
C TYR A 71 -2.18 -10.49 -5.77
N GLN A 72 -0.92 -10.06 -5.74
CA GLN A 72 0.01 -10.46 -4.69
C GLN A 72 -0.17 -9.49 -3.52
N VAL A 73 -0.28 -10.03 -2.30
CA VAL A 73 -0.53 -9.24 -1.10
C VAL A 73 0.58 -9.46 -0.09
N TRP A 74 1.10 -8.34 0.41
CA TRP A 74 2.09 -8.29 1.48
C TRP A 74 1.48 -7.61 2.69
N ASN A 75 1.44 -8.32 3.81
CA ASN A 75 1.01 -7.81 5.11
C ASN A 75 2.10 -6.96 5.76
N LYS A 76 3.34 -7.07 5.27
CA LYS A 76 4.51 -6.38 5.78
C LYS A 76 5.40 -5.95 4.63
N PHE A 77 5.77 -4.67 4.62
CA PHE A 77 6.81 -4.15 3.74
C PHE A 77 7.61 -3.07 4.46
N TRP A 78 8.73 -2.67 3.86
CA TRP A 78 9.60 -1.64 4.37
C TRP A 78 9.49 -0.39 3.49
N LEU A 79 9.30 0.76 4.14
CA LEU A 79 9.16 2.05 3.50
C LEU A 79 10.31 2.95 3.91
N GLN A 80 10.96 3.56 2.91
CA GLN A 80 12.09 4.44 3.12
C GLN A 80 11.88 5.75 2.37
N LEU A 81 12.11 6.87 3.07
CA LEU A 81 11.98 8.21 2.50
C LEU A 81 13.37 8.79 2.22
N HIS A 82 13.52 9.39 1.06
CA HIS A 82 14.74 10.05 0.58
C HIS A 82 14.40 11.50 0.23
N SER A 83 15.27 12.45 0.58
CA SER A 83 15.09 13.83 0.13
C SER A 83 15.45 13.96 -1.36
N ALA A 84 14.57 14.53 -2.19
CA ALA A 84 14.91 14.79 -3.59
C ALA A 84 15.96 15.92 -3.71
N PHE A 85 15.97 16.86 -2.77
CA PHE A 85 16.96 17.95 -2.75
C PHE A 85 18.32 17.55 -2.19
N GLN A 86 18.33 16.67 -1.18
CA GLN A 86 19.55 16.26 -0.52
C GLN A 86 19.62 14.73 -0.48
N GLN A 87 20.15 14.13 -1.55
CA GLN A 87 20.25 12.68 -1.71
C GLN A 87 21.03 11.97 -0.58
N ARG A 88 21.87 12.72 0.15
CA ARG A 88 22.60 12.20 1.34
C ARG A 88 21.71 12.06 2.58
N ILE A 89 20.57 12.73 2.61
CA ILE A 89 19.57 12.60 3.68
C ILE A 89 18.63 11.46 3.32
N ILE A 90 18.85 10.36 4.02
CA ILE A 90 18.06 9.14 3.91
C ILE A 90 17.42 8.91 5.27
N MET A 91 16.09 8.86 5.30
CA MET A 91 15.38 8.51 6.53
C MET A 91 15.57 7.02 6.82
N PRO A 92 15.66 6.61 8.10
CA PRO A 92 15.67 5.19 8.45
C PRO A 92 14.44 4.48 7.87
N SER A 93 14.66 3.29 7.30
CA SER A 93 13.60 2.44 6.80
C SER A 93 12.61 2.09 7.92
N ARG A 94 11.32 2.14 7.62
CA ARG A 94 10.25 1.86 8.56
C ARG A 94 9.40 0.71 8.06
N VAL A 95 9.08 -0.20 8.96
CA VAL A 95 8.14 -1.28 8.69
C VAL A 95 6.74 -0.70 8.63
N VAL A 96 6.01 -1.03 7.56
CA VAL A 96 4.57 -0.86 7.44
C VAL A 96 3.95 -2.24 7.46
N GLN A 97 2.99 -2.43 8.36
CA GLN A 97 2.25 -3.67 8.53
C GLN A 97 0.75 -3.42 8.47
N ALA A 98 0.03 -4.39 7.89
CA ALA A 98 -1.42 -4.47 7.90
C ALA A 98 -1.84 -5.92 8.08
N TYR A 99 -2.60 -6.18 9.14
CA TYR A 99 -3.16 -7.49 9.46
C TYR A 99 -4.69 -7.48 9.29
N PRO A 100 -5.28 -8.59 8.82
CA PRO A 100 -6.73 -8.71 8.72
C PRO A 100 -7.39 -8.64 10.10
N PRO A 101 -8.71 -8.40 10.14
CA PRO A 101 -9.51 -8.52 11.36
C PRO A 101 -9.26 -9.81 12.14
N SER A 102 -9.21 -9.68 13.47
CA SER A 102 -9.08 -10.78 14.41
C SER A 102 -9.96 -10.54 15.64
N ASN A 103 -10.09 -11.53 16.53
CA ASN A 103 -10.86 -11.39 17.77
C ASN A 103 -10.33 -10.24 18.65
N ASP A 104 -9.01 -10.06 18.68
CA ASP A 104 -8.36 -8.98 19.44
C ASP A 104 -8.45 -7.63 18.72
N PHE A 105 -8.56 -7.64 17.38
CA PHE A 105 -8.63 -6.45 16.53
C PHE A 105 -9.75 -6.58 15.49
N PRO A 106 -11.02 -6.25 15.85
CA PRO A 106 -12.18 -6.49 14.98
C PRO A 106 -12.17 -5.75 13.65
N LEU A 107 -11.36 -4.70 13.52
CA LEU A 107 -11.16 -3.93 12.28
C LEU A 107 -9.79 -4.17 11.64
N GLY A 108 -9.06 -5.18 12.12
CA GLY A 108 -7.66 -5.39 11.80
C GLY A 108 -6.73 -4.43 12.52
N ASN A 109 -5.44 -4.56 12.24
CA ASN A 109 -4.41 -3.69 12.80
C ASN A 109 -3.46 -3.27 11.67
N CYS A 110 -3.31 -1.96 11.46
CA CYS A 110 -2.44 -1.44 10.42
C CYS A 110 -1.69 -0.18 10.86
N ASN A 111 -0.52 0.02 10.26
CA ASN A 111 0.16 1.31 10.30
C ASN A 111 -0.45 2.23 9.25
N THR A 112 -0.84 3.44 9.65
CA THR A 112 -1.28 4.46 8.70
C THR A 112 -0.07 5.14 8.08
N VAL A 113 0.00 5.07 6.75
CA VAL A 113 0.95 5.81 5.93
C VAL A 113 0.18 6.91 5.23
N LEU A 114 0.62 8.16 5.38
CA LEU A 114 0.19 9.25 4.52
C LEU A 114 1.26 9.38 3.43
N ILE A 115 0.87 9.19 2.18
CA ILE A 115 1.74 9.32 1.00
C ILE A 115 1.42 10.65 0.33
#